data_AF-X1VHT1-F1
#
_entry.id   AF-X1VHT1-F1
#
_cell.length_a   1.000
_cell.length_b   1.000
_cell.length_c   1.000
_cell.angle_alpha   90.00
_cell.angle_beta   90.00
_cell.angle_gamma   90.00
#
_symmetry.space_group_name_H-M   'P 1'
#
loop_
_entity.id
_entity.type
_entity.pdbx_description
1 polymer ?
#
loop_
_entity_poly.entity_id
_entity_poly.type
_entity_poly.pdbx_seq_one_letter_code
_entity_poly.pdbx_strand_id
1 'polypeptide(L)'
;MDLKEIKEKLRQLVPAFTQRVAPLYFALAWEWEDRELPPHARLGGNRNIRIIDPHIPQPVEIRNTLYELIDSLTEECTDNGTGGLHVWYIPPSETDRGSCGLRFSIEE
;
A
#
# COMPACT_ATOMS: atom_id res chain seq x y z
N MET A 1 14.66 22.45 -0.68
CA MET A 1 15.07 21.03 -0.65
C MET A 1 14.78 20.49 -2.03
N ASP A 2 15.79 19.92 -2.68
CA ASP A 2 15.63 19.39 -4.04
C ASP A 2 14.84 18.06 -4.04
N LEU A 3 14.15 17.75 -5.14
CA LEU A 3 13.37 16.52 -5.27
C LEU A 3 14.24 15.27 -5.07
N LYS A 4 15.51 15.30 -5.50
CA LYS A 4 16.45 14.21 -5.27
C LYS A 4 16.73 13.99 -3.78
N GLU A 5 16.89 15.08 -3.02
CA GLU A 5 17.10 15.03 -1.57
C GLU A 5 15.86 14.51 -0.84
N ILE A 6 14.66 14.89 -1.29
CA ILE A 6 13.38 14.38 -0.79
C ILE A 6 13.31 12.86 -0.99
N LYS A 7 13.54 12.38 -2.22
CA LYS A 7 13.51 10.94 -2.53
C LYS A 7 14.50 10.15 -1.69
N GLU A 8 15.72 10.66 -1.50
CA GLU A 8 16.73 10.00 -0.68
C GLU A 8 16.32 9.92 0.80
N LYS A 9 15.78 11.00 1.36
CA LYS A 9 15.24 10.99 2.74
C LYS A 9 14.11 10.00 2.90
N LEU A 10 13.17 9.95 1.96
CA LEU A 10 12.05 9.01 2.00
C LEU A 10 12.54 7.56 1.95
N ARG A 11 13.51 7.24 1.08
CA ARG A 11 14.12 5.90 0.96
C ARG A 11 14.75 5.42 2.27
N GLN A 12 15.34 6.32 3.05
CA GLN A 12 15.91 6.00 4.37
C GLN A 12 14.83 5.64 5.41
N LEU A 13 13.61 6.15 5.26
CA LEU A 13 12.48 5.84 6.15
C LEU A 13 11.81 4.51 5.80
N VAL A 14 11.92 4.04 4.55
CA VAL A 14 11.22 2.84 4.05
C VAL A 14 11.43 1.61 4.92
N PRO A 15 12.65 1.22 5.36
CA PRO A 15 12.83 0.00 6.14
C PRO A 15 12.07 0.02 7.47
N ALA A 16 12.16 1.12 8.21
CA ALA A 16 11.49 1.27 9.50
C ALA A 16 9.95 1.37 9.33
N PHE A 17 9.50 2.06 8.29
CA PHE A 17 8.08 2.18 7.97
C PHE A 17 7.47 0.83 7.56
N THR A 18 8.16 0.07 6.70
CA THR A 18 7.76 -1.28 6.27
C THR A 18 7.55 -2.21 7.46
N GLN A 19 8.48 -2.22 8.41
CA GLN A 19 8.37 -3.05 9.62
C GLN A 19 7.15 -2.71 10.48
N ARG A 20 6.74 -1.43 10.50
CA ARG A 20 5.56 -0.98 11.26
C ARG A 20 4.24 -1.31 10.55
N VAL A 21 4.23 -1.27 9.21
CA VAL A 21 3.01 -1.45 8.42
C VAL A 21 2.72 -2.91 8.09
N ALA A 22 3.73 -3.76 7.93
CA ALA A 22 3.52 -5.17 7.59
C ALA A 22 2.54 -5.92 8.53
N PRO A 23 2.57 -5.74 9.88
CA PRO A 23 1.59 -6.35 10.77
C PRO A 23 0.15 -5.82 10.55
N LEU A 24 -0.01 -4.61 10.03
CA LEU A 24 -1.33 -4.03 9.75
C LEU A 24 -2.01 -4.73 8.58
N TYR A 25 -1.27 -5.05 7.51
CA TYR A 25 -1.82 -5.85 6.41
C TYR A 25 -2.29 -7.22 6.86
N PHE A 26 -1.56 -7.85 7.78
CA PHE A 26 -1.98 -9.11 8.37
C PHE A 26 -3.25 -8.94 9.22
N ALA A 27 -3.33 -7.88 10.02
CA ALA A 27 -4.52 -7.60 10.84
C ALA A 27 -5.76 -7.20 10.00
N LEU A 28 -5.53 -6.58 8.84
CA LEU A 28 -6.56 -6.18 7.88
C LEU A 28 -6.88 -7.27 6.85
N ALA A 29 -6.20 -8.42 6.90
CA ALA A 29 -6.54 -9.55 6.05
C ALA A 29 -7.92 -10.06 6.46
N TRP A 30 -8.95 -9.52 5.82
CA TRP A 30 -10.33 -9.88 6.04
C TRP A 30 -10.75 -10.79 4.89
N GLU A 31 -11.29 -11.95 5.26
CA GLU A 31 -11.85 -12.92 4.34
C GLU A 31 -13.34 -12.60 4.16
N TRP A 32 -13.78 -12.43 2.91
CA TRP A 32 -15.20 -12.36 2.57
C TRP A 32 -15.60 -13.70 1.95
N GLU A 33 -16.32 -14.52 2.70
CA GLU A 33 -16.81 -15.83 2.24
C GLU A 33 -18.33 -15.74 2.03
N ASP A 34 -18.81 -15.77 0.79
CA ASP A 34 -20.24 -15.92 0.50
C ASP A 34 -20.61 -17.39 0.61
N ARG A 35 -21.00 -17.85 1.81
CA ARG A 35 -21.45 -19.22 2.02
C ARG A 35 -22.97 -19.33 1.88
N GLU A 36 -23.41 -20.06 0.87
CA GLU A 36 -24.44 -21.09 1.09
C GLU A 36 -24.11 -22.34 0.27
N LEU A 37 -23.86 -23.48 0.92
CA LEU A 37 -24.03 -24.77 0.24
C LEU A 37 -24.57 -25.88 1.18
N PRO A 38 -25.87 -26.19 1.07
CA PRO A 38 -26.43 -27.49 1.40
C PRO A 38 -26.36 -28.47 0.21
N PRO A 39 -26.49 -29.78 0.48
CA PRO A 39 -25.91 -30.88 -0.31
C PRO A 39 -26.55 -31.17 -1.68
N HIS A 40 -27.58 -30.44 -2.11
CA HIS A 40 -28.26 -30.71 -3.39
C HIS A 40 -27.53 -30.13 -4.61
N ALA A 41 -26.57 -29.22 -4.39
CA ALA A 41 -25.78 -28.59 -5.45
C ALA A 41 -24.71 -29.51 -6.08
N ARG A 42 -24.74 -30.82 -5.82
CA ARG A 42 -23.82 -31.83 -6.39
C ARG A 42 -24.38 -32.58 -7.60
N LEU A 43 -25.34 -32.01 -8.31
CA LEU A 43 -25.82 -32.63 -9.55
C LEU A 43 -25.94 -31.58 -10.65
N GLY A 44 -24.90 -31.53 -11.49
CA GLY A 44 -24.97 -30.90 -12.80
C GLY A 44 -24.14 -29.62 -12.94
N GLY A 45 -23.01 -29.74 -13.63
CA GLY A 45 -22.42 -28.66 -14.41
C GLY A 45 -21.58 -27.63 -13.65
N ASN A 46 -20.26 -27.77 -13.79
CA ASN A 46 -19.28 -26.69 -13.93
C ASN A 46 -19.67 -25.30 -13.38
N ARG A 47 -19.17 -24.93 -12.18
CA ARG A 47 -18.86 -23.54 -11.82
C ARG A 47 -17.89 -23.50 -10.64
N ASN A 48 -16.68 -23.04 -10.94
CA ASN A 48 -15.58 -22.77 -10.02
C ASN A 48 -16.02 -21.81 -8.92
N ILE A 49 -16.21 -22.28 -7.68
CA ILE A 49 -16.11 -21.40 -6.51
C ILE A 49 -14.64 -21.41 -6.12
N ARG A 50 -13.90 -20.40 -6.58
CA ARG A 50 -12.54 -20.12 -6.09
C ARG A 50 -12.69 -19.33 -4.79
N ILE A 51 -12.38 -19.94 -3.66
CA ILE A 51 -11.97 -19.20 -2.46
C ILE A 51 -10.71 -18.45 -2.90
N ILE A 52 -10.82 -17.14 -3.13
CA ILE A 52 -9.64 -16.31 -3.39
C ILE A 52 -9.06 -16.03 -2.01
N ASP A 53 -8.02 -16.78 -1.63
CA ASP A 53 -7.22 -16.47 -0.46
C ASP A 53 -6.70 -15.02 -0.62
N PRO A 54 -7.13 -14.07 0.23
CA PRO A 54 -6.75 -12.67 0.05
C PRO A 54 -5.23 -12.55 0.15
N HIS A 55 -4.59 -12.04 -0.91
CA HIS A 55 -3.15 -11.86 -0.91
C HIS A 55 -2.74 -10.84 0.15
N ILE A 56 -1.98 -11.30 1.15
CA ILE A 56 -1.38 -10.46 2.17
C ILE A 56 0.04 -10.08 1.70
N PRO A 57 0.32 -8.79 1.43
CA PRO A 57 1.61 -8.36 0.93
C PRO A 57 2.70 -8.61 1.98
N GLN A 58 3.79 -9.24 1.55
CA GLN A 58 4.95 -9.51 2.37
C GLN A 58 5.79 -8.23 2.56
N PRO A 59 6.67 -8.16 3.59
CA PRO A 59 7.51 -6.99 3.82
C PRO A 59 8.37 -6.57 2.62
N VAL A 60 8.80 -7.53 1.79
CA VAL A 60 9.53 -7.23 0.55
C VAL A 60 8.67 -6.54 -0.49
N GLU A 61 7.41 -6.93 -0.62
CA GLU A 61 6.44 -6.35 -1.56
C GLU A 61 6.11 -4.92 -1.13
N ILE A 62 5.80 -4.72 0.17
CA ILE A 62 5.55 -3.39 0.75
C ILE A 62 6.73 -2.44 0.49
N ARG A 63 7.96 -2.91 0.73
CA ARG A 63 9.16 -2.12 0.52
C ARG A 63 9.36 -1.75 -0.95
N ASN A 64 9.19 -2.70 -1.85
CA ASN A 64 9.37 -2.46 -3.29
C ASN A 64 8.33 -1.46 -3.79
N THR A 65 7.06 -1.62 -3.40
CA THR A 65 5.99 -0.67 -3.72
C THR A 65 6.33 0.73 -3.20
N LEU A 66 6.84 0.86 -1.97
CA LEU A 66 7.26 2.18 -1.45
C LEU A 66 8.39 2.81 -2.27
N TYR A 67 9.35 2.02 -2.74
CA TYR A 67 10.41 2.54 -3.61
C TYR A 67 9.86 3.00 -4.97
N GLU A 68 8.95 2.24 -5.57
CA GLU A 68 8.27 2.62 -6.81
C GLU A 68 7.46 3.91 -6.65
N LEU A 69 6.72 4.03 -5.54
CA LEU A 69 5.96 5.25 -5.21
C LEU A 69 6.89 6.46 -5.03
N ILE A 70 8.02 6.31 -4.33
CA ILE A 70 9.03 7.38 -4.20
C ILE A 70 9.59 7.77 -5.57
N ASP A 71 9.89 6.80 -6.42
CA ASP A 71 10.46 7.04 -7.74
C ASP A 71 9.48 7.76 -8.65
N SER A 72 8.19 7.50 -8.50
CA SER A 72 7.11 8.14 -9.26
C SER A 72 6.83 9.60 -8.88
N LEU A 73 7.34 10.09 -7.74
CA LEU A 73 7.15 11.49 -7.34
C LEU A 73 7.79 12.44 -8.37
N THR A 74 7.05 13.48 -8.74
CA THR A 74 7.51 14.56 -9.63
C THR A 74 7.10 15.90 -9.05
N GLU A 75 7.62 17.01 -9.60
CA GLU A 75 7.22 18.37 -9.23
C GLU A 75 5.72 18.63 -9.36
N GLU A 76 5.04 17.90 -10.25
CA GLU A 76 3.60 17.99 -10.51
C GLU A 76 2.79 16.95 -9.73
N CYS A 77 3.43 15.87 -9.26
CA CYS A 77 2.81 14.76 -8.54
C CYS A 77 3.48 14.59 -7.18
N THR A 78 2.96 15.35 -6.21
CA THR A 78 3.55 15.47 -4.88
C THR A 78 2.94 14.51 -3.85
N ASP A 79 1.88 13.78 -4.20
CA ASP A 79 1.27 12.71 -3.40
C ASP A 79 0.92 11.56 -4.34
N ASN A 80 1.39 10.35 -4.01
CA ASN A 80 1.05 9.14 -4.73
C ASN A 80 0.85 7.97 -3.74
N GLY A 81 -0.08 7.07 -4.04
CA GLY A 81 -0.34 5.92 -3.20
C GLY A 81 -1.06 4.77 -3.87
N THR A 82 -0.96 3.59 -3.27
CA THR A 82 -1.64 2.37 -3.69
C THR A 82 -1.72 1.37 -2.53
N GLY A 83 -2.80 0.59 -2.46
CA GLY A 83 -2.98 -0.45 -1.46
C GLY A 83 -2.89 0.05 -0.02
N GLY A 84 -3.24 1.32 0.23
CA GLY A 84 -3.12 2.00 1.52
C GLY A 84 -1.73 2.59 1.83
N LEU A 85 -0.70 2.37 1.02
CA LEU A 85 0.60 3.02 1.15
C LEU A 85 0.59 4.35 0.39
N HIS A 86 1.06 5.41 1.02
CA HIS A 86 1.19 6.74 0.42
C HIS A 86 2.57 7.32 0.67
N VAL A 87 3.06 8.05 -0.32
CA VAL A 87 4.29 8.83 -0.28
C VAL A 87 3.93 10.24 -0.72
N TRP A 88 4.32 11.23 0.06
CA TRP A 88 4.00 12.61 -0.23
C TRP A 88 5.15 13.56 0.09
N TYR A 89 5.13 14.72 -0.55
CA TYR A 89 5.93 15.87 -0.16
C TYR A 89 5.18 17.18 -0.42
N ILE A 90 5.59 18.21 0.29
CA ILE A 90 5.14 19.60 0.13
C ILE A 90 6.40 20.39 -0.20
N PRO A 91 6.50 21.00 -1.39
CA PRO A 91 7.67 21.78 -1.76
C PRO A 91 7.84 22.98 -0.81
N PRO A 92 9.08 23.42 -0.57
CA PRO A 92 9.35 24.60 0.25
C PRO A 92 8.72 25.86 -0.36
N SER A 93 8.30 26.78 0.49
CA SER A 93 7.80 28.10 0.13
C SER A 93 8.65 29.20 0.78
N GLU A 94 8.32 30.48 0.55
CA GLU A 94 9.03 31.60 1.18
C GLU A 94 8.97 31.57 2.72
N THR A 95 7.95 30.91 3.28
CA THR A 95 7.68 30.87 4.73
C THR A 95 7.83 29.49 5.35
N ASP A 96 7.93 28.43 4.54
CA ASP A 96 8.01 27.04 5.00
C ASP A 96 9.17 26.29 4.34
N ARG A 97 9.86 25.45 5.11
CA ARG A 97 10.96 24.59 4.62
C ARG A 97 10.47 23.43 3.76
N GLY A 98 9.16 23.23 3.64
CA GLY A 98 8.56 22.07 3.00
C GLY A 98 8.62 20.85 3.91
N SER A 99 7.88 19.81 3.55
CA SER A 99 7.79 18.59 4.34
C SER A 99 7.63 17.37 3.43
N CYS A 100 7.90 16.18 3.94
CA CYS A 100 7.70 14.94 3.20
C CYS A 100 7.44 13.80 4.18
N GLY A 101 6.75 12.75 3.71
CA GLY A 101 6.45 11.62 4.58
C GLY A 101 5.96 10.38 3.84
N LEU A 102 5.90 9.31 4.62
CA LEU A 102 5.24 8.05 4.27
C LEU A 102 4.01 7.93 5.16
N ARG A 103 2.88 7.51 4.60
CA ARG A 103 1.62 7.30 5.33
C ARG A 103 1.02 5.94 4.97
N PHE A 104 0.38 5.32 5.95
CA PHE A 104 -0.53 4.20 5.72
C PHE A 104 -1.95 4.67 6.04
N SER A 105 -2.89 4.42 5.15
CA SER A 105 -4.31 4.76 5.30
C SER A 105 -5.19 3.62 4.81
N ILE A 106 -6.33 3.43 5.48
CA ILE A 106 -7.41 2.55 5.03
C ILE A 106 -8.39 3.49 4.32
N GLU A 107 -8.62 3.27 3.03
CA GLU A 107 -9.66 4.01 2.30
C GLU A 107 -11.04 3.64 2.88
N GLU A 108 -11.87 4.63 3.18
CA GLU A 108 -13.25 4.44 3.68
C GLU A 108 -14.21 3.92 2.59
#